data_AF-E0Q6F4-F1
#
_entry.id   AF-E0Q6F4-F1
#
_cell.length_a   1.000
_cell.length_b   1.000
_cell.length_c   1.000
_cell.angle_alpha   90.00
_cell.angle_beta   90.00
_cell.angle_gamma   90.00
#
_symmetry.space_group_name_H-M   'P 1'
#
loop_
_entity.id
_entity.type
_entity.pdbx_description
1 polymer ?
#
loop_
_entity_poly.entity_id
_entity_poly.type
_entity_poly.pdbx_seq_one_letter_code
_entity_poly.pdbx_strand_id
1 'polypeptide(L)'
;MRRIGRDEVAIVGYEVIAGHLHALADTSYKAFNATLIPNVSPETMLGIRVPQLRSYAKELLRSDMDGGTHVVEDFLEALPHTLFEENMLHAMLLNLTVHSADEAFRMLDRFLPHVDNWAVCDALNVRAFHSSKADSHAVLRKINAWTGSGDTYTIRYAVDLLMKDFLDDPRFDPEQLELVAGIRSDDYYVNMVRAWYVATALAKQWDATIVMLFPDAPGELRLDDWTHNKSIQKACESRRITAERKSYLRTLKRNSHRE
;
A
#
# COMPACT_ATOMS: atom_id res chain seq x y z
N MET A 1 -15.48 -43.38 -8.23
CA MET A 1 -14.86 -42.04 -8.22
C MET A 1 -15.57 -41.21 -7.15
N ARG A 2 -14.91 -40.94 -6.02
CA ARG A 2 -15.43 -39.93 -5.07
C ARG A 2 -15.24 -38.56 -5.73
N ARG A 3 -16.31 -37.75 -5.79
CA ARG A 3 -16.20 -36.34 -6.15
C ARG A 3 -15.51 -35.64 -4.98
N ILE A 4 -14.32 -35.12 -5.22
CA ILE A 4 -13.64 -34.23 -4.28
C ILE A 4 -14.49 -32.94 -4.22
N GLY A 5 -14.86 -32.50 -3.02
CA GLY A 5 -15.68 -31.30 -2.82
C GLY A 5 -14.85 -30.02 -3.03
N ARG A 6 -15.50 -28.89 -3.31
CA ARG A 6 -14.81 -27.58 -3.48
C ARG A 6 -13.94 -27.22 -2.28
N ASP A 7 -14.42 -27.49 -1.07
CA ASP A 7 -13.68 -27.24 0.18
C ASP A 7 -12.42 -28.13 0.30
N GLU A 8 -12.49 -29.37 -0.19
CA GLU A 8 -11.36 -30.31 -0.17
C GLU A 8 -10.31 -29.94 -1.22
N VAL A 9 -10.72 -29.39 -2.37
CA VAL A 9 -9.80 -28.81 -3.38
C VAL A 9 -9.11 -27.56 -2.83
N ALA A 10 -9.84 -26.67 -2.15
CA ALA A 10 -9.30 -25.45 -1.57
C ALA A 10 -8.25 -25.74 -0.48
N ILE A 11 -8.51 -26.73 0.39
CA ILE A 11 -7.55 -27.18 1.41
C ILE A 11 -6.26 -27.71 0.75
N VAL A 12 -6.39 -28.56 -0.27
CA VAL A 12 -5.22 -29.10 -0.99
C VAL A 12 -4.44 -28.00 -1.72
N GLY A 13 -5.13 -27.02 -2.31
CA GLY A 13 -4.49 -25.86 -2.95
C GLY A 13 -3.67 -25.02 -1.97
N TYR A 14 -4.24 -24.75 -0.78
CA TYR A 14 -3.56 -24.00 0.27
C TYR A 14 -2.32 -24.74 0.81
N GLU A 15 -2.42 -26.05 1.06
CA GLU A 15 -1.29 -26.87 1.54
C GLU A 15 -0.12 -26.87 0.56
N VAL A 16 -0.39 -26.91 -0.76
CA VAL A 16 0.66 -26.82 -1.80
C VAL A 16 1.37 -25.48 -1.75
N ILE A 17 0.63 -24.37 -1.64
CA ILE A 17 1.23 -23.03 -1.56
C ILE A 17 2.08 -22.89 -0.30
N ALA A 18 1.56 -23.30 0.86
CA ALA A 18 2.30 -23.26 2.12
C ALA A 18 3.63 -24.05 2.02
N GLY A 19 3.59 -25.25 1.44
CA GLY A 19 4.78 -26.07 1.21
C GLY A 19 5.82 -25.38 0.33
N HIS A 20 5.39 -24.74 -0.77
CA HIS A 20 6.28 -23.97 -1.64
C HIS A 20 6.87 -22.75 -0.94
N LEU A 21 6.09 -21.99 -0.18
CA LEU A 21 6.58 -20.84 0.59
C LEU A 21 7.65 -21.27 1.61
N HIS A 22 7.43 -22.36 2.34
CA HIS A 22 8.42 -22.91 3.26
C HIS A 22 9.73 -23.32 2.56
N ALA A 23 9.65 -23.86 1.34
CA ALA A 23 10.83 -24.21 0.55
C ALA A 23 11.64 -22.98 0.09
N LEU A 24 11.01 -21.80 0.02
CA LEU A 24 11.65 -20.54 -0.35
C LEU A 24 12.17 -19.74 0.86
N ALA A 25 11.95 -20.22 2.09
CA ALA A 25 12.32 -19.52 3.31
C ALA A 25 13.84 -19.29 3.45
N ASP A 26 14.23 -18.11 3.92
CA ASP A 26 15.61 -17.74 4.25
C ASP A 26 15.64 -17.18 5.68
N THR A 27 16.10 -18.00 6.63
CA THR A 27 16.14 -17.64 8.05
C THR A 27 17.10 -16.49 8.35
N SER A 28 18.15 -16.32 7.56
CA SER A 28 19.07 -15.19 7.70
C SER A 28 18.41 -13.89 7.26
N TYR A 29 17.66 -13.93 6.15
CA TYR A 29 16.90 -12.79 5.66
C TYR A 29 15.69 -12.46 6.55
N LYS A 30 15.04 -13.48 7.13
CA LYS A 30 13.95 -13.31 8.12
C LYS A 30 14.35 -12.36 9.25
N ALA A 31 15.52 -12.58 9.87
CA ALA A 31 15.99 -11.75 10.97
C ALA A 31 16.14 -10.28 10.56
N PHE A 32 16.70 -10.01 9.38
CA PHE A 32 16.82 -8.66 8.83
C PHE A 32 15.44 -8.06 8.51
N ASN A 33 14.56 -8.80 7.84
CA ASN A 33 13.24 -8.32 7.43
C ASN A 33 12.37 -7.94 8.66
N ALA A 34 12.43 -8.74 9.73
CA ALA A 34 11.73 -8.44 10.98
C ALA A 34 12.13 -7.09 11.60
N THR A 35 13.38 -6.63 11.39
CA THR A 35 13.80 -5.30 11.85
C THR A 35 13.16 -4.15 11.06
N LEU A 36 12.76 -4.40 9.81
CA LEU A 36 12.12 -3.41 8.94
C LEU A 36 10.61 -3.31 9.17
N ILE A 37 9.99 -4.37 9.68
CA ILE A 37 8.55 -4.48 9.92
C ILE A 37 8.30 -4.89 11.37
N PRO A 38 8.65 -4.02 12.34
CA PRO A 38 8.70 -4.38 13.76
C PRO A 38 7.34 -4.66 14.39
N ASN A 39 6.25 -4.29 13.69
CA ASN A 39 4.88 -4.49 14.15
C ASN A 39 4.31 -5.88 13.79
N VAL A 40 5.02 -6.67 12.98
CA VAL A 40 4.63 -8.04 12.62
C VAL A 40 5.46 -9.03 13.42
N SER A 41 4.82 -10.06 13.98
CA SER A 41 5.51 -11.10 14.74
C SER A 41 6.55 -11.82 13.86
N PRO A 42 7.82 -11.93 14.30
CA PRO A 42 8.79 -12.73 13.57
C PRO A 42 8.36 -14.19 13.40
N GLU A 43 7.50 -14.74 14.26
CA GLU A 43 7.03 -16.13 14.16
C GLU A 43 6.21 -16.38 12.89
N THR A 44 5.51 -15.36 12.39
CA THR A 44 4.69 -15.46 11.16
C THR A 44 5.49 -15.14 9.89
N MET A 45 6.79 -14.87 9.99
CA MET A 45 7.66 -14.59 8.85
C MET A 45 8.49 -15.81 8.45
N LEU A 46 8.56 -16.09 7.15
CA LEU A 46 9.47 -17.07 6.57
C LEU A 46 10.80 -16.44 6.13
N GLY A 47 10.81 -15.14 5.83
CA GLY A 47 11.97 -14.45 5.29
C GLY A 47 12.17 -14.74 3.81
N ILE A 48 11.13 -14.63 2.98
CA ILE A 48 11.28 -14.78 1.51
C ILE A 48 11.60 -13.41 0.90
N ARG A 49 12.63 -13.34 0.06
CA ARG A 49 12.97 -12.09 -0.63
C ARG A 49 11.89 -11.73 -1.65
N VAL A 50 11.51 -10.45 -1.68
CA VAL A 50 10.45 -9.94 -2.58
C VAL A 50 10.64 -10.35 -4.06
N PRO A 51 11.84 -10.30 -4.68
CA PRO A 51 12.01 -10.76 -6.06
C PRO A 51 11.68 -12.25 -6.26
N GLN A 52 12.01 -13.10 -5.29
CA GLN A 52 11.73 -14.53 -5.33
C GLN A 52 10.23 -14.79 -5.18
N LEU A 53 9.58 -14.14 -4.22
CA LEU A 53 8.12 -14.24 -4.03
C LEU A 53 7.35 -13.75 -5.26
N ARG A 54 7.82 -12.69 -5.93
CA ARG A 54 7.26 -12.22 -7.20
C ARG A 54 7.44 -13.21 -8.35
N SER A 55 8.56 -13.94 -8.40
CA SER A 55 8.77 -15.01 -9.40
C SER A 55 7.76 -16.13 -9.14
N TYR A 56 7.66 -16.55 -7.88
CA TYR A 56 6.73 -17.59 -7.47
C TYR A 56 5.26 -17.23 -7.79
N ALA A 57 4.81 -16.00 -7.51
CA ALA A 57 3.45 -15.57 -7.84
C ALA A 57 3.12 -15.71 -9.34
N LYS A 58 4.08 -15.37 -10.22
CA LYS A 58 3.90 -15.50 -11.68
C LYS A 58 3.90 -16.95 -12.13
N GLU A 59 4.80 -17.77 -11.56
CA GLU A 59 4.88 -19.19 -11.86
C GLU A 59 3.61 -19.92 -11.42
N LEU A 60 3.14 -19.64 -10.21
CA LEU A 60 1.90 -20.18 -9.65
C LEU A 60 0.71 -19.84 -10.55
N LEU A 61 0.52 -18.57 -10.92
CA LEU A 61 -0.57 -18.16 -11.81
C LEU A 61 -0.50 -18.82 -13.18
N ARG A 62 0.69 -18.91 -13.77
CA ARG A 62 0.88 -19.60 -15.05
C ARG A 62 0.52 -21.08 -14.95
N SER A 63 1.01 -21.77 -13.93
CA SER A 63 0.73 -23.19 -13.71
C SER A 63 -0.75 -23.46 -13.43
N ASP A 64 -1.42 -22.57 -12.70
CA ASP A 64 -2.86 -22.66 -12.41
C ASP A 64 -3.69 -22.58 -13.71
N MET A 65 -3.36 -21.62 -14.58
CA MET A 65 -3.98 -21.49 -15.91
C MET A 65 -3.68 -22.67 -16.84
N ASP A 66 -2.41 -23.09 -16.94
CA ASP A 66 -1.98 -24.18 -17.82
C ASP A 66 -2.58 -25.53 -17.39
N GLY A 67 -2.70 -25.75 -16.09
CA GLY A 67 -3.29 -26.96 -15.49
C GLY A 67 -4.81 -26.94 -15.42
N GLY A 68 -5.46 -25.79 -15.63
CA GLY A 68 -6.90 -25.62 -15.42
C GLY A 68 -7.31 -25.87 -13.97
N THR A 69 -6.44 -25.55 -13.01
CA THR A 69 -6.76 -25.60 -11.58
C THR A 69 -7.37 -24.28 -11.11
N HIS A 70 -7.85 -24.23 -9.87
CA HIS A 70 -8.44 -23.03 -9.24
C HIS A 70 -7.68 -22.61 -7.98
N VAL A 71 -6.40 -22.99 -7.88
CA VAL A 71 -5.60 -22.85 -6.66
C VAL A 71 -5.34 -21.38 -6.33
N VAL A 72 -5.15 -20.52 -7.33
CA VAL A 72 -4.97 -19.08 -7.10
C VAL A 72 -6.26 -18.44 -6.60
N GLU A 73 -7.40 -18.78 -7.20
CA GLU A 73 -8.72 -18.28 -6.78
C GLU A 73 -9.00 -18.72 -5.34
N ASP A 74 -8.87 -20.01 -5.04
CA ASP A 74 -9.08 -20.57 -3.70
C ASP A 74 -8.17 -19.91 -2.65
N PHE A 75 -6.89 -19.67 -2.98
CA PHE A 75 -5.96 -18.97 -2.08
C PHE A 75 -6.35 -17.51 -1.81
N LEU A 76 -6.84 -16.79 -2.83
CA LEU A 76 -7.30 -15.42 -2.67
C LEU A 76 -8.62 -15.35 -1.86
N GLU A 77 -9.43 -16.41 -1.89
CA GLU A 77 -10.65 -16.51 -1.08
C GLU A 77 -10.39 -16.94 0.37
N ALA A 78 -9.30 -17.68 0.64
CA ALA A 78 -8.91 -18.22 1.94
C ALA A 78 -8.30 -17.16 2.88
N LEU A 79 -9.14 -16.24 3.36
CA LEU A 79 -8.77 -15.22 4.35
C LEU A 79 -9.31 -15.58 5.75
N PRO A 80 -8.59 -15.20 6.83
CA PRO A 80 -7.30 -14.51 6.85
C PRO A 80 -6.10 -15.43 6.60
N HIS A 81 -5.01 -14.86 6.08
CA HIS A 81 -3.72 -15.53 5.98
C HIS A 81 -2.98 -15.54 7.32
N THR A 82 -2.13 -16.55 7.54
CA THR A 82 -1.39 -16.70 8.80
C THR A 82 0.04 -16.15 8.70
N LEU A 83 0.67 -16.29 7.53
CA LEU A 83 2.04 -15.88 7.31
C LEU A 83 2.14 -14.50 6.67
N PHE A 84 3.17 -13.75 7.01
CA PHE A 84 3.50 -12.48 6.37
C PHE A 84 3.68 -12.65 4.85
N GLU A 85 4.40 -13.70 4.42
CA GLU A 85 4.62 -13.98 3.01
C GLU A 85 3.36 -14.42 2.26
N GLU A 86 2.36 -15.00 2.94
CA GLU A 86 1.05 -15.29 2.32
C GLU A 86 0.30 -13.99 2.01
N ASN A 87 0.29 -13.02 2.92
CA ASN A 87 -0.27 -11.69 2.67
C ASN A 87 0.47 -10.96 1.54
N MET A 88 1.79 -11.06 1.49
CA MET A 88 2.59 -10.53 0.39
C MET A 88 2.27 -11.22 -0.95
N LEU A 89 2.10 -12.54 -0.94
CA LEU A 89 1.71 -13.33 -2.11
C LEU A 89 0.30 -12.93 -2.58
N HIS A 90 -0.67 -12.79 -1.67
CA HIS A 90 -2.02 -12.33 -1.97
C HIS A 90 -1.96 -10.98 -2.70
N ALA A 91 -1.24 -10.00 -2.16
CA ALA A 91 -1.09 -8.70 -2.81
C ALA A 91 -0.49 -8.81 -4.22
N MET A 92 0.52 -9.66 -4.41
CA MET A 92 1.15 -9.88 -5.71
C MET A 92 0.23 -10.58 -6.72
N LEU A 93 -0.54 -11.58 -6.28
CA LEU A 93 -1.51 -12.29 -7.12
C LEU A 93 -2.66 -11.36 -7.50
N LEU A 94 -3.22 -10.59 -6.56
CA LEU A 94 -4.24 -9.58 -6.82
C LEU A 94 -3.79 -8.59 -7.90
N ASN A 95 -2.54 -8.12 -7.85
CA ASN A 95 -1.98 -7.24 -8.88
C ASN A 95 -1.92 -7.88 -10.28
N LEU A 96 -1.83 -9.21 -10.36
CA LEU A 96 -1.70 -9.97 -11.61
C LEU A 96 -3.06 -10.40 -12.16
N THR A 97 -4.04 -10.68 -11.30
CA THR A 97 -5.33 -11.27 -11.68
C THR A 97 -6.45 -10.27 -11.92
N VAL A 98 -6.40 -9.10 -11.27
CA VAL A 98 -7.47 -8.11 -11.38
C VAL A 98 -7.45 -7.38 -12.73
N HIS A 99 -8.59 -7.32 -13.39
CA HIS A 99 -8.72 -6.75 -14.75
C HIS A 99 -9.64 -5.52 -14.82
N SER A 100 -10.42 -5.23 -13.78
CA SER A 100 -11.30 -4.07 -13.71
C SER A 100 -11.26 -3.39 -12.35
N ALA A 101 -11.66 -2.11 -12.29
CA ALA A 101 -11.74 -1.36 -11.04
C ALA A 101 -12.78 -1.96 -10.08
N ASP A 102 -13.93 -2.40 -10.57
CA ASP A 102 -14.99 -2.98 -9.72
C ASP A 102 -14.56 -4.31 -9.09
N GLU A 103 -13.85 -5.13 -9.85
CA GLU A 103 -13.23 -6.34 -9.33
C GLU A 103 -12.17 -6.01 -8.27
N ALA A 104 -11.29 -5.04 -8.55
CA ALA A 104 -10.31 -4.56 -7.59
C ALA A 104 -10.95 -4.14 -6.28
N PHE A 105 -12.02 -3.33 -6.35
CA PHE A 105 -12.73 -2.84 -5.16
C PHE A 105 -13.25 -3.99 -4.30
N ARG A 106 -13.92 -4.98 -4.92
CA ARG A 106 -14.44 -6.15 -4.18
C ARG A 106 -13.34 -6.96 -3.52
N MET A 107 -12.23 -7.19 -4.21
CA MET A 107 -11.13 -7.98 -3.66
C MET A 107 -10.38 -7.23 -2.56
N LEU A 108 -10.13 -5.94 -2.76
CA LEU A 108 -9.46 -5.10 -1.75
C LEU A 108 -10.32 -4.89 -0.51
N ASP A 109 -11.63 -4.71 -0.64
CA ASP A 109 -12.53 -4.60 0.51
C ASP A 109 -12.53 -5.86 1.38
N ARG A 110 -12.32 -7.04 0.77
CA ARG A 110 -12.15 -8.30 1.51
C ARG A 110 -10.77 -8.42 2.14
N PHE A 111 -9.72 -8.00 1.44
CA PHE A 111 -8.34 -8.25 1.84
C PHE A 111 -7.79 -7.21 2.83
N LEU A 112 -8.04 -5.91 2.62
CA LEU A 112 -7.48 -4.83 3.42
C LEU A 112 -7.76 -4.94 4.94
N PRO A 113 -8.93 -5.43 5.40
CA PRO A 113 -9.18 -5.66 6.83
C PRO A 113 -8.22 -6.66 7.50
N HIS A 114 -7.51 -7.48 6.72
CA HIS A 114 -6.54 -8.45 7.21
C HIS A 114 -5.08 -7.97 7.04
N VAL A 115 -4.86 -6.80 6.47
CA VAL A 115 -3.53 -6.23 6.29
C VAL A 115 -3.12 -5.50 7.57
N ASP A 116 -1.97 -5.88 8.12
CA ASP A 116 -1.48 -5.41 9.41
C ASP A 116 -0.13 -4.71 9.33
N ASN A 117 0.38 -4.42 8.13
CA ASN A 117 1.71 -3.84 7.96
C ASN A 117 1.88 -3.04 6.67
N TRP A 118 2.88 -2.16 6.68
CA TRP A 118 3.17 -1.26 5.57
C TRP A 118 3.67 -1.97 4.32
N ALA A 119 4.38 -3.09 4.45
CA ALA A 119 5.01 -3.75 3.30
C ALA A 119 3.98 -4.40 2.38
N VAL A 120 2.92 -4.99 2.94
CA VAL A 120 1.80 -5.55 2.18
C VAL A 120 1.01 -4.44 1.47
N CYS A 121 0.71 -3.33 2.15
CA CYS A 121 0.08 -2.16 1.51
C CYS A 121 0.89 -1.68 0.31
N ASP A 122 2.19 -1.44 0.51
CA ASP A 122 3.05 -0.84 -0.49
C ASP A 122 3.34 -1.81 -1.67
N ALA A 123 3.16 -3.12 -1.46
CA ALA A 123 3.25 -4.16 -2.47
C ALA A 123 2.03 -4.22 -3.40
N LEU A 124 0.87 -3.70 -2.97
CA LEU A 124 -0.30 -3.55 -3.84
C LEU A 124 -0.04 -2.47 -4.91
N ASN A 125 -0.36 -2.83 -6.15
CA ASN A 125 -0.16 -2.02 -7.35
C ASN A 125 -1.14 -2.51 -8.43
N VAL A 126 -2.42 -2.23 -8.20
CA VAL A 126 -3.53 -2.79 -8.97
C VAL A 126 -3.68 -2.07 -10.30
N ARG A 127 -3.06 -2.64 -11.34
CA ARG A 127 -2.98 -2.09 -12.71
C ARG A 127 -4.29 -1.56 -13.26
N ALA A 128 -5.42 -2.16 -12.88
CA ALA A 128 -6.75 -1.72 -13.28
C ALA A 128 -7.08 -0.26 -12.88
N PHE A 129 -6.46 0.29 -11.83
CA PHE A 129 -6.64 1.70 -11.42
C PHE A 129 -5.78 2.70 -12.22
N HIS A 130 -4.69 2.22 -12.82
CA HIS A 130 -3.73 3.03 -13.56
C HIS A 130 -4.06 3.10 -15.06
N SER A 131 -5.01 2.29 -15.53
CA SER A 131 -5.41 2.21 -16.92
C SER A 131 -6.07 3.52 -17.36
N SER A 132 -5.80 3.98 -18.60
CA SER A 132 -6.51 5.12 -19.19
C SER A 132 -8.02 4.90 -19.34
N LYS A 133 -8.48 3.64 -19.23
CA LYS A 133 -9.89 3.26 -19.23
C LYS A 133 -10.52 3.26 -17.84
N ALA A 134 -9.73 3.43 -16.78
CA ALA A 134 -10.24 3.46 -15.42
C ALA A 134 -11.04 4.75 -15.18
N ASP A 135 -12.24 4.62 -14.60
CA ASP A 135 -12.98 5.78 -14.13
C ASP A 135 -12.26 6.35 -12.89
N SER A 136 -11.48 7.41 -13.10
CA SER A 136 -10.75 8.09 -12.03
C SER A 136 -11.67 8.64 -10.94
N HIS A 137 -12.92 9.03 -11.26
CA HIS A 137 -13.87 9.47 -10.24
C HIS A 137 -14.35 8.31 -9.38
N ALA A 138 -14.59 7.13 -9.96
CA ALA A 138 -14.92 5.93 -9.19
C ALA A 138 -13.79 5.53 -8.25
N VAL A 139 -12.54 5.55 -8.74
CA VAL A 139 -11.35 5.28 -7.91
C VAL A 139 -11.21 6.31 -6.79
N LEU A 140 -11.36 7.61 -7.06
CA LEU A 140 -11.31 8.66 -6.04
C LEU A 140 -12.42 8.52 -4.98
N ARG A 141 -13.66 8.22 -5.39
CA ARG A 141 -14.75 7.94 -4.43
C ARG A 141 -14.38 6.78 -3.50
N LYS A 142 -13.74 5.75 -4.05
CA LYS A 142 -13.30 4.60 -3.25
C LYS A 142 -12.13 4.92 -2.33
N ILE A 143 -11.14 5.69 -2.80
CA ILE A 143 -10.06 6.22 -1.98
C ILE A 143 -10.62 7.01 -0.80
N ASN A 144 -11.59 7.92 -1.04
CA ASN A 144 -12.23 8.70 0.02
C ASN A 144 -12.97 7.82 1.05
N ALA A 145 -13.62 6.74 0.60
CA ALA A 145 -14.24 5.78 1.51
C ALA A 145 -13.19 5.04 2.37
N TRP A 146 -12.08 4.61 1.78
CA TRP A 146 -11.00 3.93 2.50
C TRP A 146 -10.25 4.85 3.47
N THR A 147 -10.01 6.12 3.11
CA THR A 147 -9.40 7.09 4.04
C THR A 147 -10.28 7.40 5.24
N GLY A 148 -11.60 7.21 5.13
CA GLY A 148 -12.58 7.36 6.22
C GLY A 148 -12.89 6.07 6.99
N SER A 149 -12.22 4.95 6.71
CA SER A 149 -12.55 3.63 7.29
C SER A 149 -12.25 3.51 8.78
N GLY A 150 -11.28 4.27 9.29
CA GLY A 150 -10.73 4.09 10.64
C GLY A 150 -9.65 3.00 10.75
N ASP A 151 -9.46 2.19 9.70
CA ASP A 151 -8.49 1.10 9.68
C ASP A 151 -7.13 1.59 9.17
N THR A 152 -6.09 1.53 10.02
CA THR A 152 -4.74 2.05 9.74
C THR A 152 -4.21 1.69 8.35
N TYR A 153 -4.25 0.41 7.98
CA TYR A 153 -3.63 -0.07 6.74
C TYR A 153 -4.53 0.10 5.51
N THR A 154 -5.84 0.18 5.69
CA THR A 154 -6.79 0.60 4.65
C THR A 154 -6.58 2.07 4.30
N ILE A 155 -6.47 2.94 5.31
CA ILE A 155 -6.13 4.36 5.14
C ILE A 155 -4.76 4.48 4.47
N ARG A 156 -3.77 3.69 4.93
CA ARG A 156 -2.43 3.71 4.35
C ARG A 156 -2.45 3.40 2.87
N TYR A 157 -3.11 2.31 2.50
CA TYR A 157 -3.25 1.89 1.11
C TYR A 157 -3.92 2.97 0.24
N ALA A 158 -4.98 3.60 0.75
CA ALA A 158 -5.69 4.65 0.01
C ALA A 158 -4.80 5.87 -0.28
N VAL A 159 -4.03 6.34 0.71
CA VAL A 159 -3.09 7.46 0.54
C VAL A 159 -1.93 7.08 -0.38
N ASP A 160 -1.42 5.84 -0.28
CA ASP A 160 -0.37 5.33 -1.18
C ASP A 160 -0.85 5.22 -2.64
N LEU A 161 -2.09 4.75 -2.86
CA LEU A 161 -2.71 4.74 -4.18
C LEU A 161 -2.83 6.17 -4.73
N LEU A 162 -3.33 7.12 -3.94
CA LEU A 162 -3.42 8.52 -4.34
C LEU A 162 -2.04 9.09 -4.71
N MET A 163 -1.00 8.79 -3.92
CA MET A 163 0.38 9.20 -4.16
C MET A 163 0.94 8.66 -5.48
N LYS A 164 0.67 7.38 -5.77
CA LYS A 164 1.19 6.70 -6.97
C LYS A 164 0.51 7.19 -8.25
N ASP A 165 -0.78 7.52 -8.18
CA ASP A 165 -1.63 7.61 -9.38
C ASP A 165 -2.22 8.95 -9.72
N PHE A 166 -2.36 9.83 -8.73
CA PHE A 166 -3.12 11.05 -8.88
C PHE A 166 -2.26 12.31 -8.78
N LEU A 167 -0.95 12.20 -8.52
CA LEU A 167 -0.08 13.38 -8.42
C LEU A 167 0.43 13.91 -9.78
N ASP A 168 0.12 13.27 -10.90
CA ASP A 168 0.52 13.72 -12.24
C ASP A 168 -0.71 14.13 -13.08
N ASP A 169 -0.51 15.04 -14.02
CA ASP A 169 -1.55 15.44 -14.96
C ASP A 169 -1.97 14.28 -15.88
N PRO A 170 -3.25 14.19 -16.29
CA PRO A 170 -4.35 15.10 -15.96
C PRO A 170 -5.13 14.68 -14.70
N ARG A 171 -4.61 13.73 -13.89
CA ARG A 171 -5.35 13.14 -12.77
C ARG A 171 -5.23 13.96 -11.49
N PHE A 172 -4.26 14.86 -11.42
CA PHE A 172 -4.07 15.73 -10.27
C PHE A 172 -5.18 16.75 -10.13
N ASP A 173 -5.70 16.84 -8.90
CA ASP A 173 -6.65 17.85 -8.46
C ASP A 173 -6.21 18.33 -7.06
N PRO A 174 -6.11 19.65 -6.82
CA PRO A 174 -5.81 20.20 -5.49
C PRO A 174 -6.69 19.67 -4.35
N GLU A 175 -7.95 19.29 -4.60
CA GLU A 175 -8.83 18.71 -3.58
C GLU A 175 -8.25 17.41 -2.96
N GLN A 176 -7.36 16.72 -3.69
CA GLN A 176 -6.66 15.53 -3.20
C GLN A 176 -5.67 15.87 -2.09
N LEU A 177 -5.11 17.10 -2.08
CA LEU A 177 -4.27 17.59 -0.98
C LEU A 177 -5.11 17.79 0.29
N GLU A 178 -6.30 18.36 0.14
CA GLU A 178 -7.27 18.56 1.24
C GLU A 178 -7.71 17.22 1.82
N LEU A 179 -7.99 16.22 0.98
CA LEU A 179 -8.32 14.87 1.41
C LEU A 179 -7.26 14.29 2.36
N VAL A 180 -5.97 14.41 1.99
CA VAL A 180 -4.87 13.88 2.82
C VAL A 180 -4.62 14.72 4.07
N ALA A 181 -4.77 16.04 3.99
CA ALA A 181 -4.66 16.93 5.14
C ALA A 181 -5.76 16.68 6.17
N GLY A 182 -6.99 16.39 5.70
CA GLY A 182 -8.18 16.13 6.50
C GLY A 182 -8.14 14.85 7.33
N ILE A 183 -7.26 13.89 6.99
CA ILE A 183 -7.10 12.66 7.77
C ILE A 183 -6.57 13.01 9.18
N ARG A 184 -7.33 12.65 10.21
CA ARG A 184 -6.93 12.77 11.63
C ARG A 184 -6.67 11.38 12.20
N SER A 185 -5.44 11.14 12.61
CA SER A 185 -5.02 9.87 13.19
C SER A 185 -3.79 10.09 14.07
N ASP A 186 -3.70 9.38 15.19
CA ASP A 186 -2.50 9.30 16.01
C ASP A 186 -1.59 8.13 15.58
N ASP A 187 -2.02 7.34 14.60
CA ASP A 187 -1.28 6.18 14.10
C ASP A 187 -0.04 6.60 13.29
N TYR A 188 1.10 6.04 13.67
CA TYR A 188 2.39 6.30 13.04
C TYR A 188 2.42 5.97 11.55
N TYR A 189 1.85 4.84 11.12
CA TYR A 189 1.88 4.39 9.73
C TYR A 189 0.95 5.21 8.84
N VAL A 190 -0.19 5.68 9.38
CA VAL A 190 -1.07 6.65 8.70
C VAL A 190 -0.34 7.97 8.50
N ASN A 191 0.19 8.56 9.57
CA ASN A 191 0.86 9.86 9.47
C ASN A 191 2.13 9.78 8.62
N MET A 192 2.85 8.66 8.67
CA MET A 192 4.02 8.45 7.81
C MET A 192 3.67 8.47 6.32
N VAL A 193 2.57 7.82 5.91
CA VAL A 193 2.17 7.83 4.49
C VAL A 193 1.63 9.20 4.08
N ARG A 194 0.91 9.92 4.95
CA ARG A 194 0.49 11.31 4.71
C ARG A 194 1.70 12.21 4.46
N ALA A 195 2.73 12.08 5.29
CA ALA A 195 3.98 12.84 5.13
C ALA A 195 4.72 12.47 3.83
N TRP A 196 4.70 11.19 3.44
CA TRP A 196 5.30 10.74 2.19
C TRP A 196 4.53 11.22 0.96
N TYR A 197 3.20 11.22 1.03
CA TYR A 197 2.33 11.80 0.00
C TYR A 197 2.69 13.27 -0.24
N VAL A 198 2.72 14.10 0.80
CA VAL A 198 3.04 15.54 0.69
C VAL A 198 4.46 15.74 0.13
N ALA A 199 5.44 14.96 0.58
CA ALA A 199 6.80 15.04 0.04
C ALA A 199 6.87 14.68 -1.46
N THR A 200 6.06 13.72 -1.90
CA THR A 200 5.97 13.32 -3.30
C THR A 200 5.19 14.36 -4.12
N ALA A 201 4.13 14.93 -3.55
CA ALA A 201 3.35 16.01 -4.14
C ALA A 201 4.20 17.27 -4.32
N LEU A 202 5.08 17.63 -3.37
CA LEU A 202 6.06 18.72 -3.56
C LEU A 202 7.00 18.48 -4.74
N ALA A 203 7.31 17.22 -5.06
CA ALA A 203 8.18 16.89 -6.18
C ALA A 203 7.48 16.99 -7.55
N LYS A 204 6.16 16.77 -7.58
CA LYS A 204 5.36 16.72 -8.81
C LYS A 204 4.55 18.00 -9.06
N GLN A 205 3.95 18.54 -8.00
CA GLN A 205 2.95 19.61 -7.99
C GLN A 205 3.36 20.70 -6.98
N TRP A 206 4.55 21.29 -7.19
CA TRP A 206 5.18 22.19 -6.23
C TRP A 206 4.28 23.36 -5.81
N ASP A 207 3.74 24.10 -6.79
CA ASP A 207 2.98 25.34 -6.52
C ASP A 207 1.69 25.06 -5.74
N ALA A 208 0.99 23.96 -6.05
CA ALA A 208 -0.20 23.55 -5.32
C ALA A 208 0.14 23.02 -3.91
N THR A 209 1.24 22.27 -3.78
CA THR A 209 1.55 21.55 -2.52
C THR A 209 2.23 22.43 -1.48
N ILE A 210 3.08 23.38 -1.89
CA ILE A 210 3.88 24.20 -0.95
C ILE A 210 3.00 25.01 0.00
N VAL A 211 1.79 25.36 -0.43
CA VAL A 211 0.78 26.09 0.36
C VAL A 211 0.44 25.39 1.67
N MET A 212 0.45 24.05 1.70
CA MET A 212 0.20 23.26 2.91
C MET A 212 1.23 23.51 4.02
N LEU A 213 2.42 24.02 3.67
CA LEU A 213 3.54 24.22 4.58
C LEU A 213 3.71 25.68 5.02
N PHE A 214 2.86 26.60 4.56
CA PHE A 214 2.92 27.98 5.01
C PHE A 214 2.37 28.16 6.43
N PRO A 215 2.84 29.17 7.19
CA PRO A 215 2.31 29.48 8.53
C PRO A 215 0.81 29.81 8.54
N ASP A 216 0.34 30.41 7.45
CA ASP A 216 -1.04 30.84 7.19
C ASP A 216 -1.79 29.89 6.24
N ALA A 217 -1.35 28.62 6.15
CA ALA A 217 -2.04 27.59 5.36
C ALA A 217 -3.54 27.53 5.71
N PRO A 218 -4.44 27.42 4.70
CA PRO A 218 -5.87 27.23 4.93
C PRO A 218 -6.16 26.04 5.84
N GLY A 219 -7.28 26.09 6.57
CA GLY A 219 -7.62 25.10 7.60
C GLY A 219 -7.74 23.67 7.04
N GLU A 220 -8.32 23.56 5.86
CA GLU A 220 -8.50 22.35 5.06
C GLU A 220 -7.18 21.73 4.58
N LEU A 221 -6.12 22.53 4.43
CA LEU A 221 -4.78 22.09 4.04
C LEU A 221 -3.83 21.93 5.24
N ARG A 222 -4.27 22.29 6.44
CA ARG A 222 -3.41 22.37 7.63
C ARG A 222 -3.09 20.99 8.20
N LEU A 223 -1.81 20.64 8.08
CA LEU A 223 -1.22 19.46 8.69
C LEU A 223 -0.94 19.67 10.19
N ASP A 224 -1.02 18.57 10.95
CA ASP A 224 -0.45 18.51 12.31
C ASP A 224 1.08 18.68 12.27
N ASP A 225 1.67 19.09 13.39
CA ASP A 225 3.07 19.49 13.45
C ASP A 225 4.04 18.35 13.14
N TRP A 226 3.69 17.13 13.54
CA TRP A 226 4.50 15.95 13.23
C TRP A 226 4.50 15.69 11.73
N THR A 227 3.32 15.60 11.10
CA THR A 227 3.18 15.33 9.67
C THR A 227 3.79 16.45 8.84
N HIS A 228 3.58 17.71 9.21
CA HIS A 228 4.21 18.88 8.58
C HIS A 228 5.74 18.75 8.54
N ASN A 229 6.36 18.55 9.70
CA ASN A 229 7.81 18.46 9.81
C ASN A 229 8.36 17.20 9.14
N LYS A 230 7.60 16.11 9.17
CA LYS A 230 7.96 14.84 8.51
C LYS A 230 7.91 14.95 6.99
N SER A 231 6.93 15.67 6.44
CA SER A 231 6.84 15.98 5.00
C SER A 231 8.08 16.73 4.53
N ILE A 232 8.50 17.76 5.27
CA ILE A 232 9.73 18.51 4.97
C ILE A 232 10.94 17.59 5.01
N GLN A 233 11.07 16.75 6.04
CA GLN A 233 12.16 15.79 6.13
C GLN A 233 12.22 14.88 4.89
N LYS A 234 11.09 14.25 4.54
CA LYS A 234 10.99 13.34 3.39
C LYS A 234 11.26 14.05 2.06
N ALA A 235 10.78 15.27 1.89
CA ALA A 235 11.08 16.08 0.71
C ALA A 235 12.59 16.39 0.61
N CYS A 236 13.26 16.64 1.73
CA CYS A 236 14.71 16.83 1.76
C CYS A 236 15.51 15.55 1.45
N GLU A 237 15.01 14.38 1.82
CA GLU A 237 15.61 13.06 1.48
C GLU A 237 15.42 12.70 -0.01
N SER A 238 14.37 13.24 -0.65
CA SER A 238 14.09 12.99 -2.07
C SER A 238 15.15 13.59 -3.00
N ARG A 239 15.59 12.81 -3.99
CA ARG A 239 16.45 13.30 -5.08
C ARG A 239 15.71 14.16 -6.11
N ARG A 240 14.38 14.17 -6.09
CA ARG A 240 13.54 14.94 -7.03
C ARG A 240 13.37 16.41 -6.64
N ILE A 241 13.74 16.79 -5.42
CA ILE A 241 13.68 18.17 -4.94
C ILE A 241 15.07 18.81 -5.08
N THR A 242 15.14 20.02 -5.62
CA THR A 242 16.41 20.76 -5.81
C THR A 242 17.00 21.21 -4.47
N ALA A 243 18.30 21.53 -4.45
CA ALA A 243 18.97 22.00 -3.25
C ALA A 243 18.35 23.29 -2.68
N GLU A 244 17.95 24.21 -3.57
CA GLU A 244 17.32 25.49 -3.23
C GLU A 244 15.97 25.26 -2.56
N ARG A 245 15.13 24.41 -3.16
CA ARG A 245 13.83 24.03 -2.60
C ARG A 245 13.99 23.35 -1.24
N LYS A 246 14.99 22.48 -1.06
CA LYS A 246 15.28 21.86 0.24
C LYS A 246 15.69 22.89 1.29
N SER A 247 16.53 23.85 0.94
CA SER A 247 16.94 24.93 1.85
C SER A 247 15.73 25.77 2.26
N TYR A 248 14.84 26.09 1.33
CA TYR A 248 13.59 26.79 1.62
C TYR A 248 12.66 25.97 2.52
N LEU A 249 12.39 24.70 2.20
CA LEU A 249 11.53 23.83 3.01
C LEU A 249 12.00 23.72 4.47
N ARG A 250 13.32 23.74 4.72
CA ARG A 250 13.86 23.71 6.08
C ARG A 250 13.50 24.94 6.91
N THR A 251 13.31 26.11 6.28
CA THR A 251 12.89 27.33 6.99
C THR A 251 11.42 27.28 7.42
N LEU A 252 10.64 26.37 6.84
CA LEU A 252 9.23 26.18 7.15
C LEU A 252 8.98 25.16 8.28
N LYS A 253 10.03 24.55 8.86
CA LYS A 253 9.84 23.60 9.98
C LYS A 253 9.27 24.32 11.19
N ARG A 254 8.28 23.69 11.83
CA ARG A 254 7.67 24.17 13.07
C ARG A 254 8.47 23.68 14.27
N ASN A 255 8.62 24.52 15.29
CA ASN A 255 9.17 24.12 16.57
C ASN A 255 8.17 23.17 17.24
N SER A 256 8.43 21.87 17.17
CA SER A 256 7.67 20.90 17.93
C SER A 256 8.20 20.94 19.36
N HIS A 257 7.59 21.77 20.20
CA HIS A 257 7.72 21.56 21.64
C HIS A 257 7.09 20.20 21.92
N ARG A 258 7.92 19.24 22.31
CA ARG A 258 7.43 18.03 22.98
C ARG A 258 6.87 18.51 24.32
N GLU A 259 5.56 18.66 24.40
CA GLU A 259 4.86 18.55 25.69
C GLU A 259 4.94 17.10 26.17
#